data_AF-A0A3N5EVJ1-F1
#
_entry.id   AF-A0A3N5EVJ1-F1
#
_cell.length_a   1.000
_cell.length_b   1.000
_cell.length_c   1.000
_cell.angle_alpha   90.00
_cell.angle_beta   90.00
_cell.angle_gamma   90.00
#
_symmetry.space_group_name_H-M   'P 1'
#
loop_
_entity.id
_entity.type
_entity.pdbx_description
1 polymer ?
#
loop_
_entity_poly.entity_id
_entity_poly.type
_entity_poly.pdbx_seq_one_letter_code
_entity_poly.pdbx_strand_id
1 'polypeptide(L)' 'MRLLAAILLVLPVSGLTDEEYRKLQPELRLKNKGWASLPWRATLTDAREAALKEKKPIFMMVDTGNPIGFA' A
#
# COMPACT_ATOMS: atom_id res chain seq x y z
N MET A 1 -29.86 -8.06 38.96
CA MET A 1 -28.92 -7.17 38.24
C MET A 1 -27.50 -7.74 38.13
N ARG A 2 -27.31 -9.04 37.89
CA ARG A 2 -25.97 -9.65 37.75
C ARG A 2 -25.73 -10.38 36.42
N LEU A 3 -26.73 -10.42 35.53
CA LEU A 3 -26.64 -11.07 34.22
C LEU A 3 -26.26 -10.12 33.06
N LEU A 4 -26.30 -8.80 33.28
CA LEU A 4 -25.96 -7.79 32.25
C LEU A 4 -24.46 -7.58 32.06
N ALA A 5 -23.63 -7.93 33.04
CA ALA A 5 -22.17 -7.74 32.95
C ALA A 5 -21.48 -8.78 32.05
N ALA A 6 -22.11 -9.93 31.80
CA ALA A 6 -21.51 -10.99 30.98
C ALA A 6 -21.66 -10.75 29.46
N ILE A 7 -22.58 -9.88 29.04
CA ILE A 7 -22.86 -9.61 27.61
C ILE A 7 -21.90 -8.55 27.01
N LEU A 8 -21.22 -7.75 27.86
CA LEU A 8 -20.28 -6.71 27.41
C LEU A 8 -18.86 -7.23 27.08
N LEU A 9 -18.57 -8.51 27.31
CA LEU A 9 -17.25 -9.12 27.08
C LEU A 9 -17.07 -9.77 25.70
N VAL A 10 -18.11 -9.75 24.86
CA VAL A 10 -18.06 -10.26 23.47
C VAL A 10 -18.03 -9.09 22.49
N LEU A 11 -17.16 -8.11 22.73
CA LEU A 11 -16.80 -7.18 21.67
C LEU A 11 -15.81 -7.92 20.75
N PRO A 12 -16.06 -8.00 19.43
CA PRO A 12 -15.08 -8.57 18.52
C PRO A 12 -13.80 -7.74 18.63
N VAL A 13 -12.68 -8.41 18.91
CA VAL A 13 -11.34 -7.82 18.85
C VAL A 13 -11.21 -7.20 17.45
N SER A 14 -11.28 -5.89 17.39
CA SER A 14 -11.25 -5.12 16.15
C SER A 14 -9.78 -4.84 15.86
N GLY A 15 -9.18 -5.63 14.98
CA GLY A 15 -7.76 -5.50 14.62
C GLY A 15 -7.19 -6.79 14.06
N LEU A 16 -6.00 -6.70 13.48
CA LEU A 16 -5.22 -7.86 13.10
C LEU A 16 -4.64 -8.51 14.38
N THR A 17 -4.64 -9.83 14.44
CA THR A 17 -3.81 -10.58 15.39
C THR A 17 -2.33 -10.34 15.09
N ASP A 18 -1.45 -10.62 16.05
CA ASP A 18 0.00 -10.51 15.85
C ASP A 18 0.51 -11.40 14.70
N GLU A 19 -0.09 -12.58 14.53
CA GLU A 19 0.24 -13.50 13.44
C GLU A 19 -0.15 -12.92 12.08
N GLU A 20 -1.37 -12.39 11.96
CA GLU A 20 -1.85 -11.74 10.75
C GLU A 20 -1.04 -10.49 10.42
N TYR A 21 -0.70 -9.68 11.43
CA TYR A 21 0.16 -8.51 11.26
C TYR A 21 1.54 -8.91 10.75
N ARG A 22 2.20 -9.88 11.39
CA ARG A 22 3.53 -10.35 10.98
C ARG A 22 3.53 -10.92 9.57
N LYS A 23 2.42 -11.53 9.14
CA LYS A 23 2.23 -12.03 7.78
C LYS A 23 2.05 -10.89 6.76
N LEU A 24 1.26 -9.86 7.08
CA LEU A 24 0.90 -8.80 6.15
C LEU A 24 1.90 -7.62 6.11
N GLN A 25 2.58 -7.33 7.22
CA GLN A 25 3.55 -6.23 7.32
C GLN A 25 4.61 -6.24 6.21
N PRO A 26 5.18 -7.41 5.79
CA PRO A 26 6.14 -7.45 4.70
C PRO A 26 5.56 -7.02 3.35
N GLU A 27 4.27 -7.26 3.09
CA GLU A 27 3.62 -6.92 1.83
C GLU A 27 3.49 -5.41 1.62
N LEU A 28 3.40 -4.66 2.73
CA LEU A 28 3.33 -3.21 2.74
C LEU A 28 4.71 -2.53 2.55
N ARG A 29 5.80 -3.30 2.47
CA ARG A 29 7.15 -2.75 2.19
C ARG A 29 7.28 -2.42 0.71
N LEU A 30 6.65 -1.32 0.27
CA LEU A 30 6.61 -0.90 -1.13
C LEU A 30 8.01 -0.71 -1.73
N LYS A 31 8.97 -0.21 -0.95
CA LYS A 31 10.36 0.01 -1.38
C LYS A 31 11.08 -1.26 -1.84
N ASN A 32 10.62 -2.43 -1.40
CA ASN A 32 11.22 -3.72 -1.78
C ASN A 32 10.60 -4.30 -3.06
N LYS A 33 9.55 -3.67 -3.61
CA LYS A 33 8.90 -4.14 -4.83
C LYS A 33 9.73 -3.66 -6.04
N GLY A 34 9.92 -4.52 -7.04
CA GLY A 34 10.79 -4.23 -8.19
C GLY A 34 10.38 -2.99 -9.01
N TRP A 35 9.10 -2.61 -8.99
CA TRP A 35 8.62 -1.39 -9.63
C TRP A 35 9.03 -0.11 -8.89
N ALA A 36 9.38 -0.18 -7.59
CA ALA A 36 9.74 1.00 -6.81
C ALA A 36 11.10 1.62 -7.23
N SER A 37 11.96 0.85 -7.91
CA SER A 37 13.25 1.33 -8.43
C SER A 37 13.19 1.96 -9.82
N LEU A 38 12.01 1.96 -10.47
CA LEU A 38 11.84 2.59 -11.76
C LEU A 38 11.99 4.12 -11.64
N PRO A 39 12.51 4.80 -12.67
CA PRO A 39 12.72 6.25 -12.64
C PRO A 39 11.39 6.99 -12.86
N TRP A 40 10.49 6.90 -11.89
CA TRP A 40 9.16 7.50 -11.94
C TRP A 40 9.24 9.01 -12.18
N ARG A 41 8.35 9.52 -13.02
CA ARG A 41 8.16 10.95 -13.25
C ARG A 41 6.80 11.35 -12.69
N ALA A 42 6.75 12.50 -12.03
CA ALA A 42 5.53 13.01 -11.42
C ALA A 42 4.51 13.51 -12.46
N THR A 43 4.97 13.85 -13.67
CA THR A 43 4.11 14.33 -14.76
C THR A 43 4.31 13.52 -16.03
N LEU A 44 3.24 13.45 -16.84
CA LEU A 44 3.31 12.82 -18.15
C LEU A 44 4.23 13.58 -19.12
N THR A 45 4.33 14.91 -18.97
CA THR A 45 5.24 15.75 -19.78
C THR A 45 6.69 15.34 -19.56
N ASP A 46 7.14 15.28 -18.31
CA ASP A 46 8.52 14.88 -17.97
C ASP A 46 8.80 13.43 -18.42
N ALA A 47 7.81 12.54 -18.30
CA ALA A 47 7.92 11.17 -18.78
C ALA A 47 8.14 11.09 -20.29
N ARG A 48 7.45 11.93 -21.07
CA ARG A 48 7.57 11.98 -22.53
C ARG A 48 8.93 12.53 -22.97
N GLU A 49 9.42 13.56 -22.30
CA GLU A 49 10.77 14.10 -22.57
C GLU A 49 11.85 13.05 -22.30
N ALA A 50 11.78 12.36 -21.16
CA ALA A 50 12.71 11.29 -20.82
C ALA A 50 12.64 10.12 -21.82
N ALA A 51 11.44 9.67 -22.19
CA ALA A 51 11.23 8.62 -23.17
C ALA A 51 11.82 8.95 -24.54
N LEU A 52 11.66 10.20 -24.99
CA LEU A 52 12.25 10.68 -26.24
C LEU A 52 13.79 10.66 -26.20
N LYS A 53 14.38 11.12 -25.09
CA LYS A 53 15.83 11.15 -24.90
C LYS A 53 16.44 9.76 -24.80
N GLU A 54 15.80 8.87 -24.03
CA GLU A 54 16.31 7.53 -23.76
C GLU A 54 15.93 6.50 -24.82
N LYS A 55 15.01 6.85 -25.74
CA LYS A 55 14.43 5.94 -26.74
C LYS A 55 13.79 4.70 -26.10
N LYS A 56 13.11 4.90 -24.97
CA LYS A 56 12.43 3.85 -24.21
C LYS A 56 10.93 4.12 -24.11
N PRO A 57 10.08 3.08 -24.04
CA PRO A 57 8.64 3.26 -23.86
C PRO A 57 8.32 3.85 -22.48
N ILE A 58 7.15 4.49 -22.37
CA ILE A 58 6.61 4.96 -21.10
C ILE A 58 5.79 3.83 -20.48
N PHE A 59 6.10 3.51 -19.22
CA PHE A 59 5.23 2.70 -18.37
C PHE A 59 4.44 3.63 -17.43
N MET A 60 3.12 3.54 -17.44
CA MET A 60 2.25 4.36 -16.59
C MET A 60 1.66 3.47 -15.51
N MET A 61 1.93 3.82 -14.25
CA MET A 61 1.24 3.22 -13.10
C MET A 61 0.06 4.11 -12.73
N VAL A 62 -1.14 3.56 -12.80
CA VAL A 62 -2.34 4.18 -12.25
C VAL A 62 -2.69 3.38 -11.02
N ASP A 63 -2.48 3.96 -9.85
CA ASP A 63 -2.92 3.33 -8.61
C ASP A 63 -4.41 3.66 -8.43
N THR A 64 -5.27 2.67 -8.72
CA THR A 64 -6.69 2.76 -8.41
C THR A 64 -6.91 2.16 -7.02
N GLY A 65 -6.96 3.02 -6.00
CA GLY A 65 -7.14 2.62 -4.60
C GLY A 65 -7.07 3.80 -3.64
N ASN A 66 -7.30 3.54 -2.34
CA ASN A 66 -6.96 4.51 -1.30
C ASN A 66 -5.44 4.37 -1.02
N PRO A 67 -4.63 5.42 -1.18
CA PRO A 67 -3.20 5.33 -0.87
C PRO A 67 -3.05 5.01 0.61
N ILE A 68 -2.69 3.77 0.91
CA ILE A 68 -2.39 3.32 2.27
C ILE A 68 -0.97 3.79 2.59
N GLY A 69 -0.79 5.12 2.69
CA GLY A 69 0.42 5.81 3.14
C GLY A 69 1.73 5.39 2.48
N PHE A 70 2.32 6.25 1.64
CA PHE A 70 3.76 6.20 1.37
C PHE A 70 4.51 6.60 2.65
N ALA A 71 4.83 5.64 3.52
CA ALA A 71 5.80 5.80 4.62
C ALA A 71 7.10 5.07 4.26
#